data_AF-A0A0K1EP80-F1
#
_entry.id   AF-A0A0K1EP80-F1
#
_cell.length_a   1.000
_cell.length_b   1.000
_cell.length_c   1.000
_cell.angle_alpha   90.00
_cell.angle_beta   90.00
_cell.angle_gamma   90.00
#
_symmetry.space_group_name_H-M   'P 1'
#
loop_
_entity.id
_entity.type
_entity.pdbx_description
1 polymer ?
#
loop_
_entity_poly.entity_id
_entity_poly.type
_entity_poly.pdbx_seq_one_letter_code
_entity_poly.pdbx_strand_id
1 'polypeptide(L)'
;MHSRRRSTVIFSSGPLSSLALSTTLFAVTACGAAVETGGVVGGSGGAGGAGGAGGQGGEVPPACRIEAEGPYGSGVTFSFDNAGDTPVYLSKSCELQYEISACADGYTKPLFVHATCTQECASGSPQGCRACAPCSQSAEMIAPHKEVRVAWSGKHFTFGNDATGCSCHNTIAAPSARYRLRVPVHASAADAEANVSPRWVSVDFELRMTAAVILVPLAP
;
A
#
# COMPACT_ATOMS: atom_id res chain seq x y z
N MET A 1 -51.85 -31.26 -4.49
CA MET A 1 -51.79 -31.33 -3.01
C MET A 1 -50.65 -32.27 -2.62
N HIS A 2 -49.44 -31.76 -2.35
CA HIS A 2 -48.40 -32.57 -1.70
C HIS A 2 -47.69 -31.77 -0.61
N SER A 3 -47.55 -32.50 0.49
CA SER A 3 -47.31 -32.07 1.85
C SER A 3 -45.89 -31.52 2.08
N ARG A 4 -45.82 -30.42 2.84
CA ARG A 4 -44.58 -29.82 3.34
C ARG A 4 -43.99 -30.72 4.44
N ARG A 5 -42.70 -31.06 4.34
CA ARG A 5 -41.90 -31.45 5.53
C ARG A 5 -40.99 -30.28 5.91
N ARG A 6 -41.32 -29.65 7.04
CA ARG A 6 -40.45 -28.73 7.77
C ARG A 6 -39.47 -29.58 8.57
N SER A 7 -38.19 -29.49 8.27
CA SER A 7 -37.13 -29.98 9.15
C SER A 7 -36.67 -28.84 10.06
N THR A 8 -37.09 -28.92 11.31
CA THR A 8 -36.61 -28.08 12.41
C THR A 8 -35.24 -28.61 12.82
N VAL A 9 -34.19 -27.81 12.64
CA VAL A 9 -32.86 -28.14 13.17
C VAL A 9 -32.68 -27.37 14.47
N ILE A 10 -32.62 -28.12 15.57
CA ILE A 10 -32.28 -27.67 16.92
C ILE A 10 -30.78 -27.92 17.06
N PHE A 11 -29.95 -26.88 17.16
CA PHE A 11 -28.55 -27.04 17.58
C PHE A 11 -28.33 -26.48 18.98
N SER A 12 -27.86 -27.40 19.80
CA SER A 12 -27.51 -27.35 21.20
C SER A 12 -26.39 -26.34 21.48
N SER A 13 -26.64 -25.50 22.48
CA SER A 13 -25.64 -24.73 23.21
C SER A 13 -24.85 -25.64 24.14
N GLY A 14 -23.55 -25.81 23.89
CA GLY A 14 -22.59 -26.45 24.80
C GLY A 14 -21.70 -25.39 25.47
N PRO A 15 -21.53 -25.42 26.81
CA PRO A 15 -20.64 -24.51 27.52
C PRO A 15 -19.25 -25.13 27.81
N LEU A 16 -18.31 -24.25 28.17
CA LEU A 16 -17.10 -24.48 28.97
C LEU A 16 -15.93 -25.22 28.31
N SER A 17 -14.83 -24.48 28.12
CA SER A 17 -13.49 -24.98 28.42
C SER A 17 -12.57 -23.81 28.74
N SER A 18 -12.38 -23.58 30.04
CA SER A 18 -11.35 -22.74 30.62
C SER A 18 -10.00 -23.43 30.46
N LEU A 19 -9.03 -22.77 29.82
CA LEU A 19 -7.63 -23.18 29.89
C LEU A 19 -6.79 -22.01 30.40
N ALA A 20 -6.20 -22.24 31.57
CA ALA A 20 -5.21 -21.41 32.23
C ALA A 20 -3.91 -21.38 31.42
N LEU A 21 -3.18 -20.25 31.45
CA LEU A 21 -1.76 -20.27 31.09
C LEU A 21 -0.94 -19.28 31.93
N SER A 22 -0.10 -19.89 32.75
CA SER A 22 1.15 -19.46 33.40
C SER A 22 1.60 -18.00 33.31
N THR A 23 1.58 -17.36 34.48
CA THR A 23 2.49 -16.29 34.89
C THR A 23 3.94 -16.77 34.92
N THR A 24 4.81 -16.15 34.14
CA THR A 24 6.27 -16.31 34.30
C THR A 24 6.83 -15.01 34.88
N LEU A 25 7.24 -15.05 36.16
CA LEU A 25 8.03 -14.02 36.79
C LEU A 25 9.47 -14.10 36.28
N PHE A 26 10.00 -13.01 35.74
CA PHE A 26 11.43 -12.75 35.70
C PHE A 26 11.74 -11.55 36.58
N ALA A 27 12.36 -11.83 37.73
CA ALA A 27 13.06 -10.84 38.53
C ALA A 27 14.54 -10.89 38.15
N VAL A 28 15.08 -9.79 37.65
CA VAL A 28 16.54 -9.58 37.63
C VAL A 28 16.85 -8.23 38.24
N THR A 29 17.68 -8.31 39.27
CA THR A 29 18.11 -7.29 40.21
C THR A 29 19.13 -6.32 39.58
N ALA A 30 19.08 -5.07 40.05
CA ALA A 30 19.90 -3.93 39.69
C ALA A 30 21.40 -4.08 39.97
N CYS A 31 22.23 -3.24 39.31
CA CYS A 31 23.25 -2.40 39.96
C CYS A 31 23.97 -1.45 38.97
N GLY A 32 23.76 -0.14 39.18
CA GLY A 32 24.82 0.89 39.20
C GLY A 32 25.59 1.26 37.93
N ALA A 33 25.39 2.50 37.46
CA ALA A 33 26.45 3.52 37.44
C ALA A 33 25.83 4.90 37.14
N ALA A 34 26.16 5.87 38.00
CA ALA A 34 25.86 7.28 37.86
C ALA A 34 26.90 7.94 36.94
N VAL A 35 26.50 8.76 35.96
CA VAL A 35 27.37 9.81 35.37
C VAL A 35 26.53 10.97 34.81
N GLU A 36 26.79 12.14 35.36
CA GLU A 36 26.72 13.53 34.84
C GLU A 36 25.44 14.11 34.20
N THR A 37 24.83 15.01 34.98
CA THR A 37 24.23 16.26 34.54
C THR A 37 25.23 17.14 33.78
N GLY A 38 25.08 17.23 32.46
CA GLY A 38 25.75 18.21 31.61
C GLY A 38 24.77 18.72 30.55
N GLY A 39 24.37 19.99 30.66
CA GLY A 39 23.46 20.61 29.72
C GLY A 39 24.07 20.77 28.33
N VAL A 40 23.23 20.59 27.30
CA VAL A 40 23.41 21.24 26.00
C VAL A 40 22.03 21.63 25.48
N VAL A 41 21.76 22.93 25.50
CA VAL A 41 20.80 23.58 24.61
C VAL A 41 21.43 23.52 23.22
N GLY A 42 20.85 22.75 22.31
CA GLY A 42 21.38 22.59 20.95
C GLY A 42 20.31 22.05 20.03
N GLY A 43 19.66 22.96 19.29
CA GLY A 43 18.71 22.59 18.26
C GLY A 43 19.36 21.74 17.18
N SER A 44 18.71 20.64 16.83
CA SER A 44 18.92 19.97 15.56
C SER A 44 17.64 20.15 14.75
N GLY A 45 17.59 21.25 13.99
CA GLY A 45 16.68 21.35 12.87
C GLY A 45 16.91 20.13 11.99
N GLY A 46 15.90 19.26 11.89
CA GLY A 46 15.92 18.15 10.97
C GLY A 46 16.19 18.71 9.59
N ALA A 47 17.35 18.39 9.05
CA ALA A 47 17.75 18.77 7.71
C ALA A 47 16.58 18.44 6.78
N GLY A 48 16.00 19.48 6.18
CA GLY A 48 15.06 19.32 5.08
C GLY A 48 15.74 18.44 4.06
N GLY A 49 15.30 17.19 3.98
CA GLY A 49 15.75 16.25 2.97
C GLY A 49 15.56 16.95 1.65
N ALA A 50 16.68 17.21 0.95
CA ALA A 50 16.67 17.83 -0.35
C ALA A 50 15.61 17.13 -1.18
N GLY A 51 14.56 17.88 -1.55
CA GLY A 51 13.56 17.41 -2.50
C GLY A 51 14.34 16.89 -3.69
N GLY A 52 14.33 15.56 -3.85
CA GLY A 52 15.03 14.92 -4.94
C GLY A 52 14.55 15.60 -6.20
N ALA A 53 15.46 16.28 -6.89
CA ALA A 53 15.15 17.01 -8.10
C ALA A 53 14.32 16.08 -8.99
N GLY A 54 13.05 16.42 -9.18
CA GLY A 54 12.17 15.72 -10.09
C GLY A 54 12.89 15.73 -11.42
N GLY A 55 13.46 14.59 -11.80
CA GLY A 55 14.12 14.43 -13.08
C GLY A 55 13.10 14.84 -14.13
N GLN A 56 13.38 15.94 -14.82
CA GLN A 56 12.58 16.38 -15.96
C GLN A 56 12.42 15.15 -16.85
N GLY A 57 11.16 14.75 -17.07
CA GLY A 57 10.76 13.46 -17.62
C GLY A 57 11.72 12.97 -18.70
N GLY A 58 12.66 12.12 -18.28
CA GLY A 58 13.58 11.48 -19.20
C GLY A 58 12.77 10.81 -20.28
N GLU A 59 13.19 10.97 -21.54
CA GLU A 59 12.50 10.36 -22.65
C GLU A 59 12.34 8.86 -22.38
N VAL A 60 11.11 8.36 -22.45
CA VAL A 60 10.84 6.92 -22.25
C VAL A 60 11.66 6.13 -23.26
N PRO A 61 12.54 5.22 -22.82
CA PRO A 61 13.37 4.44 -23.72
C PRO A 61 12.53 3.73 -24.79
N PRO A 62 12.99 3.60 -26.04
CA PRO A 62 12.20 3.00 -27.12
C PRO A 62 11.63 1.61 -26.78
N ALA A 63 12.38 0.78 -26.03
CA ALA A 63 11.94 -0.55 -25.61
C ALA A 63 10.78 -0.55 -24.59
N CYS A 64 10.55 0.58 -23.91
CA CYS A 64 9.52 0.76 -22.90
C CYS A 64 8.30 1.53 -23.44
N ARG A 65 8.44 2.17 -24.60
CA ARG A 65 7.40 2.98 -25.22
C ARG A 65 6.31 2.07 -25.79
N ILE A 66 5.06 2.47 -25.59
CA ILE A 66 3.90 1.84 -26.22
C ILE A 66 3.30 2.84 -27.20
N GLU A 67 3.02 2.40 -28.42
CA GLU A 67 2.30 3.23 -29.40
C GLU A 67 0.92 3.59 -28.83
N ALA A 68 0.64 4.89 -28.77
CA ALA A 68 -0.60 5.37 -28.21
C ALA A 68 -1.11 6.54 -29.06
N GLU A 69 -2.30 6.38 -29.63
CA GLU A 69 -2.96 7.38 -30.47
C GLU A 69 -3.80 8.35 -29.61
N GLY A 70 -3.19 9.42 -29.08
CA GLY A 70 -3.91 10.43 -28.30
C GLY A 70 -3.12 11.09 -27.16
N PRO A 71 -3.78 11.89 -26.31
CA PRO A 71 -3.14 12.50 -25.15
C PRO A 71 -3.33 11.65 -23.88
N TYR A 72 -2.26 10.96 -23.45
CA TYR A 72 -2.06 10.28 -22.16
C TYR A 72 -2.94 9.06 -21.81
N GLY A 73 -2.37 8.13 -21.04
CA GLY A 73 -3.02 6.89 -20.64
C GLY A 73 -4.19 7.12 -19.68
N SER A 74 -5.36 6.55 -19.99
CA SER A 74 -6.43 6.40 -18.99
C SER A 74 -5.96 5.38 -17.96
N GLY A 75 -6.27 5.59 -16.69
CA GLY A 75 -5.93 4.65 -15.62
C GLY A 75 -6.33 3.19 -15.90
N VAL A 76 -5.79 2.27 -15.09
CA VAL A 76 -6.03 0.83 -15.19
C VAL A 76 -6.74 0.31 -13.94
N THR A 77 -7.52 -0.75 -14.10
CA THR A 77 -8.07 -1.50 -12.97
C THR A 77 -7.32 -2.81 -12.83
N PHE A 78 -6.76 -3.07 -11.67
CA PHE A 78 -6.21 -4.37 -11.34
C PHE A 78 -7.30 -5.25 -10.71
N SER A 79 -7.44 -6.48 -11.18
CA SER A 79 -8.27 -7.50 -10.53
C SER A 79 -7.34 -8.49 -9.84
N PHE A 80 -7.29 -8.43 -8.52
CA PHE A 80 -6.51 -9.33 -7.68
C PHE A 80 -7.36 -10.59 -7.43
N ASP A 81 -7.04 -11.67 -8.14
CA ASP A 81 -7.85 -12.88 -8.19
C ASP A 81 -7.20 -14.01 -7.38
N ASN A 82 -7.93 -14.53 -6.39
CA ASN A 82 -7.54 -15.72 -5.65
C ASN A 82 -8.26 -16.95 -6.21
N ALA A 83 -7.69 -17.55 -7.26
CA ALA A 83 -8.18 -18.80 -7.84
C ALA A 83 -7.87 -20.06 -7.00
N GLY A 84 -7.21 -19.91 -5.84
CA GLY A 84 -6.85 -21.01 -4.97
C GLY A 84 -7.94 -21.38 -3.97
N ASP A 85 -7.73 -22.48 -3.24
CA ASP A 85 -8.69 -23.01 -2.25
C ASP A 85 -8.46 -22.48 -0.82
N THR A 86 -7.44 -21.65 -0.61
CA THR A 86 -7.10 -21.04 0.69
C THR A 86 -7.20 -19.51 0.61
N PRO A 87 -7.63 -18.81 1.68
CA PRO A 87 -7.62 -17.36 1.69
C PRO A 87 -6.18 -16.82 1.58
N VAL A 88 -6.05 -15.66 0.96
CA VAL A 88 -4.81 -14.88 0.94
C VAL A 88 -5.06 -13.51 1.55
N TYR A 89 -4.02 -12.87 2.06
CA TYR A 89 -4.13 -11.61 2.78
C TYR A 89 -3.22 -10.56 2.15
N LEU A 90 -3.79 -9.38 1.87
CA LEU A 90 -3.04 -8.23 1.40
C LEU A 90 -2.87 -7.22 2.54
N SER A 91 -1.70 -6.59 2.61
CA SER A 91 -1.48 -5.51 3.57
C SER A 91 -2.24 -4.26 3.13
N LYS A 92 -2.89 -3.59 4.09
CA LYS A 92 -3.70 -2.40 3.85
C LYS A 92 -3.47 -1.37 4.93
N SER A 93 -3.12 -0.17 4.51
CA SER A 93 -3.05 1.00 5.39
C SER A 93 -4.27 1.88 5.11
N CYS A 94 -4.09 3.15 4.73
CA CYS A 94 -5.19 3.93 4.18
C CYS A 94 -5.69 3.35 2.84
N GLU A 95 -4.80 2.71 2.08
CA GLU A 95 -5.08 2.07 0.80
C GLU A 95 -4.41 0.67 0.79
N LEU A 96 -4.81 -0.18 -0.16
CA LEU A 96 -4.16 -1.47 -0.38
C LEU A 96 -2.70 -1.25 -0.80
N GLN A 97 -1.78 -2.00 -0.19
CA GLN A 97 -0.36 -1.90 -0.51
C GLN A 97 -0.05 -2.63 -1.81
N TYR A 98 0.50 -1.92 -2.78
CA TYR A 98 1.09 -2.47 -4.00
C TYR A 98 2.12 -1.48 -4.55
N GLU A 99 3.03 -1.97 -5.38
CA GLU A 99 4.06 -1.17 -6.03
C GLU A 99 3.82 -1.15 -7.53
N ILE A 100 3.91 0.03 -8.15
CA ILE A 100 4.03 0.15 -9.60
C ILE A 100 5.41 0.72 -9.90
N SER A 101 6.16 0.07 -10.78
CA SER A 101 7.47 0.55 -11.24
C SER A 101 7.47 0.70 -12.76
N ALA A 102 8.25 1.65 -13.27
CA ALA A 102 8.27 1.97 -14.69
C ALA A 102 9.40 1.22 -15.42
N CYS A 103 9.16 0.77 -16.65
CA CYS A 103 10.23 0.19 -17.46
C CYS A 103 11.38 1.19 -17.71
N ALA A 104 11.07 2.49 -17.74
CA ALA A 104 12.03 3.55 -18.03
C ALA A 104 13.21 3.62 -17.03
N ASP A 105 13.02 3.15 -15.79
CA ASP A 105 14.09 3.06 -14.78
C ASP A 105 14.59 1.62 -14.56
N GLY A 106 14.24 0.69 -15.46
CA GLY A 106 14.54 -0.73 -15.33
C GLY A 106 13.73 -1.44 -14.24
N TYR A 107 12.57 -0.90 -13.84
CA TYR A 107 11.73 -1.39 -12.75
C TYR A 107 12.41 -1.34 -11.37
N THR A 108 13.30 -0.37 -11.17
CA THR A 108 14.14 -0.32 -9.97
C THR A 108 13.53 0.49 -8.84
N LYS A 109 12.63 1.45 -9.14
CA LYS A 109 12.00 2.30 -8.14
C LYS A 109 10.48 2.25 -8.23
N PRO A 110 9.78 2.03 -7.09
CA PRO A 110 8.34 2.17 -7.07
C PRO A 110 7.94 3.65 -7.25
N LEU A 111 6.89 3.87 -8.02
CA LEU A 111 6.18 5.13 -8.13
C LEU A 111 5.32 5.33 -6.89
N PHE A 112 5.23 6.56 -6.41
CA PHE A 112 4.23 6.93 -5.43
C PHE A 112 2.88 7.10 -6.12
N VAL A 113 2.00 6.12 -5.99
CA VAL A 113 0.68 6.10 -6.67
C VAL A 113 -0.46 6.59 -5.79
N HIS A 114 -0.13 6.98 -4.56
CA HIS A 114 -1.04 7.49 -3.54
C HIS A 114 -0.49 8.78 -2.95
N ALA A 115 -1.34 9.78 -2.75
CA ALA A 115 -0.99 11.09 -2.16
C ALA A 115 -1.75 11.36 -0.86
N THR A 116 -1.92 10.33 -0.04
CA THR A 116 -2.69 10.42 1.21
C THR A 116 -2.16 11.55 2.09
N CYS A 117 -3.06 12.36 2.65
CA CYS A 117 -2.72 13.46 3.55
C CYS A 117 -1.80 14.56 2.98
N THR A 118 -1.81 14.78 1.67
CA THR A 118 -1.07 15.90 1.08
C THR A 118 -1.97 16.70 0.16
N GLN A 119 -1.55 17.92 -0.13
CA GLN A 119 -2.23 18.83 -1.05
C GLN A 119 -1.32 19.14 -2.24
N GLU A 120 -1.89 19.59 -3.36
CA GLU A 120 -1.10 19.99 -4.53
C GLU A 120 -0.19 21.17 -4.16
N CYS A 121 1.10 21.10 -4.49
CA CYS A 121 2.05 22.15 -4.12
C CYS A 121 1.70 23.49 -4.78
N ALA A 122 1.11 23.46 -5.97
CA ALA A 122 0.72 24.65 -6.72
C ALA A 122 -0.46 25.43 -6.10
N SER A 123 -1.32 24.79 -5.30
CA SER A 123 -2.47 25.47 -4.70
C SER A 123 -2.12 26.31 -3.47
N GLY A 124 -0.93 26.11 -2.89
CA GLY A 124 -0.57 26.65 -1.57
C GLY A 124 -1.47 26.11 -0.45
N SER A 125 -1.09 26.29 0.82
CA SER A 125 -1.93 25.90 1.97
C SER A 125 -2.62 27.11 2.61
N PRO A 126 -3.79 27.55 2.09
CA PRO A 126 -4.47 28.74 2.61
C PRO A 126 -4.97 28.55 4.06
N GLN A 127 -5.09 27.31 4.52
CA GLN A 127 -5.56 26.95 5.87
C GLN A 127 -4.42 26.48 6.79
N GLY A 128 -3.17 26.58 6.35
CA GLY A 128 -2.00 26.05 7.07
C GLY A 128 -1.91 24.52 7.02
N CYS A 129 -0.87 23.98 7.66
CA CYS A 129 -0.52 22.57 7.50
C CYS A 129 -1.62 21.64 8.02
N ARG A 130 -2.12 20.78 7.13
CA ARG A 130 -3.12 19.78 7.49
C ARG A 130 -2.46 18.61 8.23
N ALA A 131 -2.87 18.38 9.47
CA ALA A 131 -2.55 17.15 10.19
C ALA A 131 -3.61 16.08 9.86
N CYS A 132 -3.19 14.90 9.42
CA CYS A 132 -4.10 13.76 9.30
C CYS A 132 -3.83 12.74 10.40
N ALA A 133 -4.89 12.02 10.75
CA ALA A 133 -4.75 10.85 11.60
C ALA A 133 -3.86 9.81 10.89
N PRO A 134 -2.98 9.11 11.63
CA PRO A 134 -2.21 8.01 11.07
C PRO A 134 -3.16 6.92 10.57
N CYS A 135 -2.80 6.30 9.46
CA CYS A 135 -3.51 5.16 8.92
C CYS A 135 -3.21 3.93 9.77
N SER A 136 -4.25 3.29 10.32
CA SER A 136 -4.08 1.97 10.97
C SER A 136 -3.70 0.93 9.92
N GLN A 137 -2.73 0.08 10.25
CA GLN A 137 -2.44 -1.11 9.43
C GLN A 137 -3.54 -2.15 9.66
N SER A 138 -3.92 -2.86 8.61
CA SER A 138 -4.97 -3.86 8.58
C SER A 138 -4.68 -4.90 7.49
N ALA A 139 -5.33 -6.05 7.57
CA ALA A 139 -5.31 -7.05 6.51
C ALA A 139 -6.60 -7.02 5.68
N GLU A 140 -6.46 -7.08 4.36
CA GLU A 140 -7.57 -7.37 3.45
C GLU A 140 -7.54 -8.85 3.08
N MET A 141 -8.56 -9.60 3.52
CA MET A 141 -8.69 -11.01 3.18
C MET A 141 -9.38 -11.18 1.83
N ILE A 142 -8.75 -11.93 0.93
CA ILE A 142 -9.35 -12.37 -0.33
C ILE A 142 -9.64 -13.86 -0.21
N ALA A 143 -10.93 -14.18 -0.06
CA ALA A 143 -11.39 -15.54 0.10
C ALA A 143 -11.12 -16.40 -1.15
N PRO A 144 -11.14 -17.74 -1.03
CA PRO A 144 -11.04 -18.65 -2.16
C PRO A 144 -12.05 -18.32 -3.26
N HIS A 145 -11.60 -18.34 -4.52
CA HIS A 145 -12.39 -18.08 -5.72
C HIS A 145 -13.07 -16.69 -5.71
N LYS A 146 -12.40 -15.71 -5.10
CA LYS A 146 -12.83 -14.30 -5.07
C LYS A 146 -11.78 -13.37 -5.64
N GLU A 147 -12.26 -12.24 -6.13
CA GLU A 147 -11.44 -11.13 -6.59
C GLU A 147 -11.73 -9.84 -5.82
N VAL A 148 -10.73 -8.97 -5.76
CA VAL A 148 -10.90 -7.55 -5.39
C VAL A 148 -10.32 -6.67 -6.49
N ARG A 149 -10.97 -5.54 -6.77
CA ARG A 149 -10.56 -4.61 -7.83
C ARG A 149 -10.00 -3.32 -7.25
N VAL A 150 -8.87 -2.89 -7.79
CA VAL A 150 -8.19 -1.64 -7.41
C VAL A 150 -7.93 -0.81 -8.66
N ALA A 151 -8.39 0.45 -8.65
CA ALA A 151 -8.15 1.37 -9.76
C ALA A 151 -6.91 2.22 -9.50
N TRP A 152 -6.01 2.27 -10.48
CA TRP A 152 -4.94 3.26 -10.54
C TRP A 152 -5.25 4.28 -11.63
N SER A 153 -5.29 5.56 -11.28
CA SER A 153 -5.70 6.63 -12.19
C SER A 153 -4.71 6.95 -13.32
N GLY A 154 -3.60 6.22 -13.42
CA GLY A 154 -2.51 6.54 -14.35
C GLY A 154 -1.73 7.79 -13.92
N LYS A 155 -1.76 8.11 -12.63
CA LYS A 155 -1.05 9.25 -12.04
C LYS A 155 -0.11 8.79 -10.95
N HIS A 156 1.01 9.47 -10.82
CA HIS A 156 1.92 9.29 -9.70
C HIS A 156 2.31 10.64 -9.12
N PHE A 157 2.98 10.61 -7.98
CA PHE A 157 3.22 11.78 -7.17
C PHE A 157 4.70 11.93 -6.87
N THR A 158 5.11 13.18 -6.69
CA THR A 158 6.37 13.54 -6.02
C THR A 158 6.03 14.40 -4.83
N PHE A 159 6.74 14.24 -3.73
CA PHE A 159 6.47 14.96 -2.49
C PHE A 159 7.49 16.07 -2.24
N GLY A 160 7.05 17.12 -1.56
CA GLY A 160 7.87 18.25 -1.18
C GLY A 160 7.20 19.06 -0.08
N ASN A 161 7.65 20.30 0.09
CA ASN A 161 7.04 21.26 1.00
C ASN A 161 6.64 22.51 0.21
N ASP A 162 5.53 23.14 0.59
CA ASP A 162 5.11 24.43 0.05
C ASP A 162 5.88 25.60 0.70
N ALA A 163 5.54 26.83 0.30
CA ALA A 163 6.18 28.05 0.82
C ALA A 163 5.97 28.26 2.33
N THR A 164 4.96 27.62 2.93
CA THR A 164 4.69 27.65 4.37
C THR A 164 5.34 26.50 5.14
N GLY A 165 6.08 25.63 4.45
CA GLY A 165 6.73 24.45 5.03
C GLY A 165 5.79 23.26 5.23
N CYS A 166 4.59 23.29 4.65
CA CYS A 166 3.64 22.20 4.77
C CYS A 166 3.90 21.12 3.71
N SER A 167 3.76 19.85 4.09
CA SER A 167 3.90 18.72 3.17
C SER A 167 2.88 18.82 2.02
N CYS A 168 3.38 18.73 0.79
CA CYS A 168 2.58 18.81 -0.43
C CYS A 168 3.05 17.76 -1.46
N HIS A 169 2.27 17.57 -2.52
CA HIS A 169 2.63 16.72 -3.66
C HIS A 169 2.51 17.48 -4.99
N ASN A 170 3.24 17.02 -6.00
CA ASN A 170 2.95 17.33 -7.38
C ASN A 170 2.36 16.11 -8.06
N THR A 171 1.27 16.31 -8.80
CA THR A 171 0.61 15.25 -9.58
C THR A 171 1.22 15.15 -10.97
N ILE A 172 1.66 13.94 -11.36
CA ILE A 172 2.28 13.67 -12.66
C ILE A 172 1.48 12.58 -13.37
N ALA A 173 1.11 12.83 -14.63
CA ALA A 173 0.49 11.81 -15.47
C ALA A 173 1.56 10.80 -15.92
N ALA A 174 1.28 9.51 -15.72
CA ALA A 174 2.15 8.45 -16.19
C ALA A 174 2.09 8.37 -17.73
N PRO A 175 3.23 8.33 -18.43
CA PRO A 175 3.25 8.19 -19.89
C PRO A 175 2.71 6.83 -20.33
N SER A 176 2.25 6.73 -21.59
CA SER A 176 1.92 5.45 -22.20
C SER A 176 3.18 4.61 -22.38
N ALA A 177 3.38 3.63 -21.50
CA ALA A 177 4.60 2.84 -21.40
C ALA A 177 4.33 1.48 -20.74
N ARG A 178 5.39 0.67 -20.66
CA ARG A 178 5.39 -0.58 -19.88
C ARG A 178 5.67 -0.31 -18.40
N TYR A 179 4.94 -1.01 -17.55
CA TYR A 179 5.01 -0.93 -16.10
C TYR A 179 5.02 -2.35 -15.50
N ARG A 180 5.44 -2.44 -14.24
CA ARG A 180 5.36 -3.67 -13.44
C ARG A 180 4.60 -3.37 -12.17
N LEU A 181 3.52 -4.10 -11.95
CA LEU A 181 2.82 -4.17 -10.68
C LEU A 181 3.48 -5.25 -9.81
N ARG A 182 3.70 -4.97 -8.53
CA ARG A 182 4.07 -5.96 -7.52
C ARG A 182 3.11 -5.87 -6.33
N VAL A 183 2.58 -7.01 -5.91
CA VAL A 183 1.64 -7.10 -4.78
C VAL A 183 2.25 -8.00 -3.72
N PRO A 184 2.40 -7.52 -2.46
CA PRO A 184 2.79 -8.36 -1.34
C PRO A 184 1.59 -9.21 -0.89
N VAL A 185 1.72 -10.53 -1.00
CA VAL A 185 0.70 -11.49 -0.58
C VAL A 185 1.17 -12.25 0.64
N HIS A 186 0.35 -12.29 1.68
CA HIS A 186 0.67 -12.95 2.96
C HIS A 186 -0.23 -14.17 3.17
N ALA A 187 0.29 -15.14 3.92
CA ALA A 187 -0.43 -16.36 4.28
C ALA A 187 -1.43 -16.16 5.44
N SER A 188 -1.27 -15.09 6.23
CA SER A 188 -2.13 -14.80 7.38
C SER A 188 -2.43 -13.30 7.50
N ALA A 189 -3.51 -12.97 8.21
CA ALA A 189 -3.88 -11.59 8.53
C ALA A 189 -2.81 -10.90 9.40
N ALA A 190 -2.28 -11.59 10.41
CA ALA A 190 -1.26 -11.04 11.31
C ALA A 190 0.03 -10.67 10.55
N ASP A 191 0.46 -11.50 9.60
CA ASP A 191 1.63 -11.21 8.77
C ASP A 191 1.39 -10.03 7.82
N ALA A 192 0.16 -9.88 7.29
CA ALA A 192 -0.22 -8.74 6.46
C ALA A 192 -0.28 -7.42 7.24
N GLU A 193 -0.79 -7.46 8.48
CA GLU A 193 -0.84 -6.32 9.41
C GLU A 193 0.56 -5.87 9.85
N ALA A 194 1.44 -6.83 10.14
CA ALA A 194 2.84 -6.55 10.46
C ALA A 194 3.71 -6.28 9.22
N ASN A 195 3.16 -6.52 8.02
CA ASN A 195 3.86 -6.47 6.73
C ASN A 195 5.17 -7.27 6.72
N VAL A 196 5.13 -8.52 7.19
CA VAL A 196 6.28 -9.42 7.28
C VAL A 196 6.16 -10.61 6.33
N SER A 197 7.30 -11.10 5.86
CA SER A 197 7.43 -12.31 5.02
C SER A 197 6.48 -12.39 3.81
N PRO A 198 6.30 -11.31 3.02
CA PRO A 198 5.41 -11.36 1.86
C PRO A 198 5.96 -12.27 0.76
N ARG A 199 5.07 -13.01 0.10
CA ARG A 199 5.32 -13.55 -1.23
C ARG A 199 4.94 -12.49 -2.26
N TRP A 200 5.91 -12.08 -3.08
CA TRP A 200 5.67 -11.08 -4.11
C TRP A 200 5.07 -11.70 -5.37
N VAL A 201 3.86 -11.26 -5.74
CA VAL A 201 3.25 -11.51 -7.05
C VAL A 201 3.57 -10.33 -7.96
N SER A 202 4.05 -10.58 -9.17
CA SER A 202 4.43 -9.53 -10.12
C SER A 202 3.77 -9.74 -11.47
N VAL A 203 3.25 -8.67 -12.08
CA VAL A 203 2.66 -8.69 -13.42
C VAL A 203 3.14 -7.45 -14.18
N ASP A 204 3.65 -7.67 -15.39
CA ASP A 204 3.99 -6.59 -16.32
C ASP A 204 2.74 -6.20 -17.10
N PHE A 205 2.53 -4.90 -17.29
CA PHE A 205 1.38 -4.37 -18.00
C PHE A 205 1.73 -3.13 -18.84
N GLU A 206 0.87 -2.82 -19.80
CA GLU A 206 1.00 -1.66 -20.66
C GLU A 206 -0.05 -0.63 -20.25
N LEU A 207 0.39 0.58 -19.89
CA LEU A 207 -0.52 1.70 -19.68
C LEU A 207 -0.89 2.27 -21.05
N ARG A 208 -2.13 2.03 -21.47
CA ARG A 208 -2.71 2.49 -22.72
C ARG A 208 -3.72 3.61 -22.48
N MET A 209 -4.22 4.20 -23.56
CA MET A 209 -5.23 5.27 -23.53
C MET A 209 -6.64 4.80 -23.20
N THR A 210 -6.89 3.49 -23.28
CA THR A 210 -8.15 2.88 -22.93
C THR A 210 -8.03 2.15 -21.61
N ALA A 211 -9.03 2.31 -20.74
CA ALA A 211 -9.04 1.67 -19.44
C ALA A 211 -9.02 0.16 -19.65
N ALA A 212 -8.00 -0.49 -19.10
CA ALA A 212 -7.83 -1.92 -19.16
C ALA A 212 -8.05 -2.54 -17.78
N VAL A 213 -8.54 -3.78 -17.77
CA VAL A 213 -8.53 -4.62 -16.58
C VAL A 213 -7.35 -5.56 -16.68
N ILE A 214 -6.45 -5.51 -15.70
CA ILE A 214 -5.27 -6.38 -15.61
C ILE A 214 -5.54 -7.44 -14.55
N LEU A 215 -5.52 -8.72 -14.95
CA LEU A 215 -5.68 -9.84 -14.03
C LEU A 215 -4.37 -10.12 -13.30
N VAL A 216 -4.45 -10.29 -11.98
CA VAL A 216 -3.29 -10.52 -11.10
C VAL A 216 -3.56 -11.77 -10.27
N PRO A 217 -2.96 -12.93 -10.63
CA PRO A 217 -3.19 -14.18 -9.93
C PRO A 217 -2.48 -14.18 -8.57
N LEU A 218 -3.26 -14.23 -7.48
CA LEU A 218 -2.74 -14.18 -6.11
C LEU A 218 -2.48 -15.54 -5.49
N ALA A 219 -3.05 -16.60 -6.05
CA ALA A 219 -2.73 -17.96 -5.66
C ALA A 219 -1.31 -18.34 -6.14
N PRO A 220 -0.61 -19.23 -5.44
CA PRO A 220 0.62 -19.84 -5.95
C PRO A 220 0.37 -20.78 -7.13
#